data_AF-A0A6A4HW94-F1
#
_entry.id   AF-A0A6A4HW94-F1
#
_cell.length_a   1.000
_cell.length_b   1.000
_cell.length_c   1.000
_cell.angle_alpha   90.00
_cell.angle_beta   90.00
_cell.angle_gamma   90.00
#
_symmetry.space_group_name_H-M   'P 1'
#
loop_
_entity.id
_entity.type
_entity.pdbx_description
1 polymer ?
#
loop_
_entity_poly.entity_id
_entity_poly.type
_entity_poly.pdbx_seq_one_letter_code
_entity_poly.pdbx_strand_id
1 'polypeptide(L)'
;MEPAMRPQLEPWVAPPETAMELDWAPLTRIDLSKFESLDDRKALANDLKQAISTWGFWSVVNSGIPQELVNRMFSISSAFFNLSVEEKNSVAMDAMRGPVGYKGPLAEQMKTHLLQVDVEYLHIPIFNSQGSSIIPGRDRIHEFINVFKDEIAEFQQLCYDMVLKKLFILCAMVLEVPDDYFIQRHRLEDASDTHIRMLKYLARSQEVDENGEVRFVGHTDIGSITLLFPASISGLQIQSPVDQEWKWVKPDPGSITCNSADILSLLTKGYFKSVIHRVVRPPADQIKLPRFTIGYIGRPTHDVPIVPAPSPLLLREGIISEAEMNGKFESEVVTCQEYMNGRVKHSYHKDETKKERLLERHFPDQRHYCKGSCTKSQGLVLECDPDIGSSGCIITIFSSLPLIESLPSTTSALIQTSPPINFNNYYLLNNVLYRFNQKFTKWLVFVTVFTARNFK
;
A
#
# COMPACT_ATOMS: atom_id res chain seq x y z
N MET A 1 5.79 25.59 37.45
CA MET A 1 5.60 26.18 36.11
C MET A 1 4.11 26.33 35.94
N GLU A 2 3.62 27.53 35.63
CA GLU A 2 2.24 27.68 35.14
C GLU A 2 2.07 26.73 33.94
N PRO A 3 0.97 25.96 33.86
CA PRO A 3 0.70 25.18 32.66
C PRO A 3 0.64 26.16 31.48
N ALA A 4 1.51 25.96 30.48
CA ALA A 4 1.48 26.75 29.26
C ALA A 4 0.04 26.79 28.76
N MET A 5 -0.51 28.01 28.57
CA MET A 5 -1.90 28.19 28.17
C MET A 5 -2.10 27.47 26.83
N ARG A 6 -2.87 26.37 26.84
CA ARG A 6 -3.15 25.57 25.63
C ARG A 6 -3.87 26.47 24.62
N PRO A 7 -3.36 26.61 23.38
CA PRO A 7 -4.01 27.47 22.41
C PRO A 7 -5.41 26.92 22.10
N GLN A 8 -6.38 27.83 22.04
CA GLN A 8 -7.73 27.48 21.60
C GLN A 8 -7.68 27.15 20.10
N LEU A 9 -8.19 25.97 19.75
CA LEU A 9 -8.24 25.52 18.36
C LEU A 9 -9.65 25.71 17.81
N GLU A 10 -9.73 26.08 16.53
CA GLU A 10 -10.99 26.08 15.80
C GLU A 10 -11.56 24.65 15.72
N PRO A 11 -12.86 24.44 16.04
CA PRO A 11 -13.50 23.15 15.89
C PRO A 11 -13.46 22.66 14.44
N TRP A 12 -13.18 21.37 14.26
CA TRP A 12 -13.22 20.77 12.93
C TRP A 12 -14.65 20.72 12.38
N VAL A 13 -14.83 21.27 11.19
CA VAL A 13 -16.06 21.15 10.41
C VAL A 13 -15.76 20.30 9.20
N ALA A 14 -16.36 19.10 9.15
CA ALA A 14 -16.16 18.20 8.03
C ALA A 14 -16.66 18.84 6.73
N PRO A 15 -15.87 18.82 5.66
CA PRO A 15 -16.33 19.17 4.32
C PRO A 15 -17.55 18.34 3.89
N PRO A 16 -18.40 18.86 2.98
CA PRO A 16 -19.52 18.08 2.46
C PRO A 16 -19.03 16.84 1.71
N GLU A 17 -19.78 15.74 1.85
CA GLU A 17 -19.61 14.55 1.01
C GLU A 17 -19.81 14.91 -0.46
N THR A 18 -19.17 14.15 -1.35
CA THR A 18 -19.36 14.32 -2.79
C THR A 18 -20.78 13.89 -3.18
N ALA A 19 -21.42 14.68 -4.03
CA ALA A 19 -22.68 14.34 -4.69
C ALA A 19 -22.45 13.57 -6.01
N MET A 20 -21.18 13.37 -6.42
CA MET A 20 -20.86 12.61 -7.62
C MET A 20 -20.94 11.12 -7.36
N GLU A 21 -21.55 10.38 -8.29
CA GLU A 21 -21.52 8.92 -8.30
C GLU A 21 -20.15 8.45 -8.79
N LEU A 22 -19.41 7.77 -7.90
CA LEU A 22 -18.12 7.17 -8.21
C LEU A 22 -18.22 5.64 -8.15
N ASP A 23 -17.31 4.97 -8.82
CA ASP A 23 -17.20 3.52 -8.81
C ASP A 23 -16.58 3.04 -7.49
N TRP A 24 -17.42 2.90 -6.46
CA TRP A 24 -17.02 2.56 -5.10
C TRP A 24 -16.56 1.11 -4.98
N ALA A 25 -15.46 0.90 -4.26
CA ALA A 25 -15.03 -0.42 -3.82
C ALA A 25 -16.08 -1.03 -2.87
N PRO A 26 -16.50 -2.29 -3.08
CA PRO A 26 -17.46 -2.96 -2.20
C PRO A 26 -16.76 -3.47 -0.93
N LEU A 27 -16.34 -2.53 -0.08
CA LEU A 27 -15.64 -2.85 1.16
C LEU A 27 -16.57 -3.57 2.15
N THR A 28 -16.10 -4.67 2.71
CA THR A 28 -16.79 -5.38 3.79
C THR A 28 -16.84 -4.48 5.03
N ARG A 29 -17.99 -4.47 5.71
CA ARG A 29 -18.23 -3.65 6.91
C ARG A 29 -18.17 -4.52 8.15
N ILE A 30 -17.23 -4.25 9.05
CA ILE A 30 -17.03 -4.93 10.32
C ILE A 30 -17.62 -4.07 11.44
N ASP A 31 -18.68 -4.57 12.07
CA ASP A 31 -19.38 -3.91 13.17
C ASP A 31 -18.83 -4.37 14.52
N LEU A 32 -17.97 -3.54 15.14
CA LEU A 32 -17.30 -3.90 16.39
C LEU A 32 -18.20 -3.83 17.62
N SER A 33 -19.44 -3.36 17.50
CA SER A 33 -20.43 -3.48 18.59
C SER A 33 -20.84 -4.94 18.84
N LYS A 34 -20.64 -5.82 17.86
CA LYS A 34 -20.93 -7.26 17.95
C LYS A 34 -19.75 -8.08 18.47
N PHE A 35 -18.66 -7.45 18.90
CA PHE A 35 -17.42 -8.16 19.24
C PHE A 35 -17.49 -9.00 20.53
N GLU A 36 -18.43 -8.75 21.44
CA GLU A 36 -18.37 -9.37 22.77
C GLU A 36 -18.71 -10.88 22.74
N SER A 37 -19.69 -11.29 21.95
CA SER A 37 -20.10 -12.69 21.87
C SER A 37 -19.12 -13.51 21.03
N LEU A 38 -18.90 -14.78 21.41
CA LEU A 38 -18.00 -15.66 20.67
C LEU A 38 -18.52 -15.99 19.27
N ASP A 39 -19.83 -16.19 19.12
CA ASP A 39 -20.43 -16.55 17.85
C ASP A 39 -20.43 -15.36 16.88
N ASP A 40 -20.68 -14.15 17.37
CA ASP A 40 -20.52 -12.93 16.57
C ASP A 40 -19.05 -12.70 16.20
N ARG A 41 -18.09 -12.94 17.11
CA ARG A 41 -16.66 -12.86 16.76
C ARG A 41 -16.28 -13.82 15.64
N LYS A 42 -16.81 -15.04 15.64
CA LYS A 42 -16.59 -15.99 14.54
C LYS A 42 -17.18 -15.47 13.22
N ALA A 43 -18.37 -14.87 13.26
CA ALA A 43 -18.97 -14.24 12.08
C ALA A 43 -18.11 -13.07 11.57
N LEU A 44 -17.69 -12.17 12.46
CA LEU A 44 -16.80 -11.05 12.12
C LEU A 44 -15.44 -11.53 11.58
N ALA A 45 -14.89 -12.63 12.12
CA ALA A 45 -13.65 -13.22 11.61
C ALA A 45 -13.83 -13.77 10.18
N ASN A 46 -14.99 -14.37 9.87
CA ASN A 46 -15.31 -14.80 8.52
C ASN A 46 -15.47 -13.61 7.56
N ASP A 47 -16.14 -12.54 7.99
CA ASP A 47 -16.26 -11.30 7.21
C ASP A 47 -14.88 -10.69 6.94
N LEU A 48 -14.01 -10.63 7.95
CA LEU A 48 -12.63 -10.15 7.80
C LEU A 48 -11.81 -11.03 6.85
N LYS A 49 -11.94 -12.36 6.96
CA LYS A 49 -11.29 -13.32 6.06
C LYS A 49 -11.66 -13.04 4.61
N GLN A 50 -12.95 -12.82 4.34
CA GLN A 50 -13.42 -12.46 3.00
C GLN A 50 -12.79 -11.13 2.55
N ALA A 51 -12.87 -10.08 3.36
CA ALA A 51 -12.36 -8.75 3.02
C ALA A 51 -10.86 -8.75 2.68
N ILE A 52 -10.07 -9.46 3.47
CA ILE A 52 -8.62 -9.59 3.29
C ILE A 52 -8.28 -10.38 2.03
N SER A 53 -9.07 -11.41 1.70
CA SER A 53 -8.85 -12.24 0.51
C SER A 53 -9.24 -11.54 -0.80
N THR A 54 -10.18 -10.58 -0.76
CA THR A 54 -10.69 -9.89 -1.95
C THR A 54 -10.07 -8.52 -2.17
N TRP A 55 -10.09 -7.64 -1.17
CA TRP A 55 -9.75 -6.22 -1.34
C TRP A 55 -8.56 -5.79 -0.48
N GLY A 56 -8.18 -6.58 0.54
CA GLY A 56 -7.19 -6.18 1.54
C GLY A 56 -7.60 -4.93 2.35
N PHE A 57 -8.84 -4.47 2.16
CA PHE A 57 -9.45 -3.28 2.73
C PHE A 57 -10.83 -3.62 3.27
N TRP A 58 -11.21 -3.01 4.39
CA TRP A 58 -12.52 -3.11 5.01
C TRP A 58 -12.88 -1.81 5.72
N SER A 59 -14.14 -1.63 6.05
CA SER A 59 -14.62 -0.52 6.88
C SER A 59 -14.98 -1.04 8.26
N VAL A 60 -14.49 -0.40 9.31
CA VAL A 60 -14.89 -0.64 10.70
C VAL A 60 -15.93 0.41 11.11
N VAL A 61 -17.02 -0.05 11.71
CA VAL A 61 -18.06 0.83 12.26
C VAL A 61 -18.36 0.48 13.71
N ASN A 62 -19.02 1.40 14.41
CA ASN A 62 -19.33 1.28 15.84
C ASN A 62 -18.07 0.88 16.63
N SER A 63 -16.95 1.54 16.31
CA SER A 63 -15.65 1.30 16.94
C SER A 63 -15.66 1.58 18.44
N GLY A 64 -16.59 2.45 18.88
CA GLY A 64 -16.64 2.98 20.24
C GLY A 64 -15.68 4.14 20.48
N ILE A 65 -14.93 4.58 19.47
CA ILE A 65 -14.16 5.83 19.55
C ILE A 65 -15.14 7.00 19.39
N PRO A 66 -15.23 7.94 20.36
CA PRO A 66 -16.08 9.11 20.25
C PRO A 66 -15.73 9.97 19.03
N GLN A 67 -16.73 10.39 18.27
CA GLN A 67 -16.53 11.21 17.08
C GLN A 67 -15.96 12.59 17.44
N GLU A 68 -16.22 13.11 18.63
CA GLU A 68 -15.63 14.36 19.11
C GLU A 68 -14.10 14.28 19.23
N LEU A 69 -13.55 13.13 19.64
CA LEU A 69 -12.10 12.93 19.71
C LEU A 69 -11.48 12.84 18.31
N VAL A 70 -12.14 12.17 17.37
CA VAL A 70 -11.70 12.15 15.96
C VAL A 70 -11.68 13.57 15.38
N ASN A 71 -12.76 14.33 15.59
CA ASN A 71 -12.86 15.73 15.16
C ASN A 71 -11.79 16.60 15.85
N ARG A 72 -11.50 16.36 17.12
CA ARG A 72 -10.46 17.06 17.87
C ARG A 72 -9.08 16.81 17.28
N MET A 73 -8.77 15.59 16.87
CA MET A 73 -7.53 15.27 16.16
C MET A 73 -7.42 15.99 14.81
N PHE A 74 -8.54 16.16 14.09
CA PHE A 74 -8.57 16.99 12.88
C PHE A 74 -8.38 18.49 13.17
N SER A 75 -8.91 19.03 14.27
CA SER A 75 -8.61 20.40 14.70
C SER A 75 -7.11 20.60 14.96
N ILE A 76 -6.47 19.68 15.68
CA ILE A 76 -5.02 19.70 15.93
C ILE A 76 -4.24 19.63 14.61
N SER A 77 -4.63 18.72 13.71
CA SER A 77 -3.99 18.56 12.40
C SER A 77 -4.11 19.82 11.55
N SER A 78 -5.31 20.39 11.46
CA SER A 78 -5.58 21.62 10.70
C SER A 78 -4.76 22.80 11.22
N ALA A 79 -4.75 23.00 12.54
CA ALA A 79 -3.98 24.06 13.19
C ALA A 79 -2.47 23.90 12.96
N PHE A 80 -1.92 22.69 13.11
CA PHE A 80 -0.50 22.42 12.82
C PHE A 80 -0.15 22.76 11.37
N PHE A 81 -0.96 22.33 10.39
CA PHE A 81 -0.65 22.58 8.98
C PHE A 81 -0.86 24.03 8.53
N ASN A 82 -1.47 24.87 9.37
CA ASN A 82 -1.61 26.31 9.17
C ASN A 82 -0.46 27.13 9.80
N LEU A 83 0.44 26.51 10.54
CA LEU A 83 1.70 27.13 10.96
C LEU A 83 2.56 27.51 9.75
N SER A 84 3.53 28.42 9.97
CA SER A 84 4.52 28.78 8.95
C SER A 84 5.33 27.57 8.48
N VAL A 85 5.90 27.65 7.27
CA VAL A 85 6.74 26.57 6.73
C VAL A 85 7.98 26.38 7.60
N GLU A 86 8.52 27.46 8.14
CA GLU A 86 9.66 27.49 9.05
C GLU A 86 9.36 26.73 10.35
N GLU A 87 8.21 27.00 10.98
CA GLU A 87 7.77 26.28 12.19
C GLU A 87 7.59 24.79 11.91
N LYS A 88 6.86 24.42 10.84
CA LYS A 88 6.65 23.01 10.48
C LYS A 88 7.97 22.27 10.22
N ASN A 89 8.94 22.92 9.57
CA ASN A 89 10.25 22.35 9.29
C ASN A 89 11.18 22.23 10.51
N SER A 90 10.84 22.82 11.66
CA SER A 90 11.61 22.64 12.91
C SER A 90 11.74 21.17 13.32
N VAL A 91 10.78 20.32 12.88
CA VAL A 91 10.79 18.87 13.07
C VAL A 91 10.82 18.11 11.75
N ALA A 92 11.54 18.63 10.75
CA ALA A 92 11.71 17.95 9.47
C ALA A 92 12.18 16.49 9.65
N MET A 93 11.54 15.59 8.90
CA MET A 93 11.76 14.15 8.99
C MET A 93 13.19 13.79 8.59
N ASP A 94 13.83 12.95 9.40
CA ASP A 94 15.22 12.52 9.23
C ASP A 94 15.27 10.99 9.12
N ALA A 95 15.60 10.50 7.92
CA ALA A 95 15.66 9.07 7.61
C ALA A 95 16.61 8.29 8.52
N MET A 96 17.67 8.93 9.04
CA MET A 96 18.63 8.29 9.94
C MET A 96 18.06 8.09 11.34
N ARG A 97 17.00 8.83 11.69
CA ARG A 97 16.37 8.82 13.01
C ARG A 97 14.98 8.19 13.00
N GLY A 98 14.54 7.63 11.87
CA GLY A 98 13.27 6.91 11.73
C GLY A 98 12.16 7.75 11.10
N PRO A 99 10.94 7.20 11.00
CA PRO A 99 9.88 7.78 10.18
C PRO A 99 9.10 8.90 10.89
N VAL A 100 9.66 9.58 11.91
CA VAL A 100 8.95 10.61 12.71
C VAL A 100 9.31 12.01 12.20
N GLY A 101 8.34 12.93 12.24
CA GLY A 101 8.53 14.33 11.88
C GLY A 101 7.68 14.80 10.70
N TYR A 102 7.92 16.04 10.29
CA TYR A 102 7.22 16.71 9.20
C TYR A 102 7.93 16.51 7.87
N LYS A 103 7.14 16.34 6.81
CA LYS A 103 7.61 16.44 5.43
C LYS A 103 6.62 17.28 4.64
N GLY A 104 7.13 18.38 4.11
CA GLY A 104 6.37 19.31 3.27
C GLY A 104 6.18 18.81 1.85
N PRO A 105 5.44 19.58 1.03
CA PRO A 105 5.28 19.27 -0.38
C PRO A 105 6.63 19.33 -1.07
N LEU A 106 6.88 18.37 -1.97
CA LEU A 106 8.11 18.31 -2.76
C LEU A 106 7.76 18.24 -4.24
N ALA A 107 8.53 18.93 -5.08
CA ALA A 107 8.56 18.60 -6.49
C ALA A 107 9.39 17.31 -6.64
N GLU A 108 8.75 16.19 -6.96
CA GLU A 108 9.46 14.94 -7.23
C GLU A 108 9.58 14.75 -8.75
N GLN A 109 10.81 14.75 -9.25
CA GLN A 109 11.08 14.38 -10.65
C GLN A 109 10.90 12.87 -10.80
N MET A 110 9.81 12.45 -11.47
CA MET A 110 9.70 11.10 -12.01
C MET A 110 10.35 11.06 -13.40
N LYS A 111 10.79 9.87 -13.85
CA LYS A 111 11.51 9.68 -15.13
C LYS A 111 10.78 10.23 -16.36
N THR A 112 9.46 10.44 -16.28
CA THR A 112 8.63 10.87 -17.41
C THR A 112 7.90 12.21 -17.18
N HIS A 113 7.61 12.61 -15.93
CA HIS A 113 6.87 13.83 -15.61
C HIS A 113 7.31 14.41 -14.24
N LEU A 114 7.08 15.70 -14.01
CA LEU A 114 7.18 16.31 -12.68
C LEU A 114 5.91 15.96 -11.90
N LEU A 115 6.01 15.11 -10.88
CA LEU A 115 4.92 14.91 -9.94
C LEU A 115 5.08 15.96 -8.84
N GLN A 116 4.27 17.01 -8.87
CA GLN A 116 4.15 17.89 -7.71
C GLN A 116 3.46 17.11 -6.60
N VAL A 117 4.23 16.66 -5.61
CA VAL A 117 3.72 16.07 -4.38
C VAL A 117 3.26 17.24 -3.52
N ASP A 118 2.01 17.62 -3.69
CA ASP A 118 1.34 18.72 -2.99
C ASP A 118 0.69 18.24 -1.69
N VAL A 119 1.40 17.34 -1.02
CA VAL A 119 0.97 16.66 0.21
C VAL A 119 1.96 16.97 1.31
N GLU A 120 1.45 17.47 2.41
CA GLU A 120 2.15 17.59 3.68
C GLU A 120 1.81 16.39 4.56
N TYR A 121 2.79 15.88 5.29
CA TYR A 121 2.54 14.90 6.34
C TYR A 121 3.37 15.14 7.59
N LEU A 122 2.76 14.85 8.73
CA LEU A 122 3.39 14.85 10.04
C LEU A 122 3.20 13.47 10.66
N HIS A 123 4.31 12.83 11.01
CA HIS A 123 4.31 11.56 11.73
C HIS A 123 4.61 11.80 13.21
N ILE A 124 3.72 11.34 14.08
CA ILE A 124 3.79 11.48 15.54
C ILE A 124 3.95 10.08 16.14
N PRO A 125 5.02 9.79 16.90
CA PRO A 125 5.24 8.46 17.49
C PRO A 125 4.14 8.14 18.49
N ILE A 126 3.96 6.84 18.79
CA ILE A 126 3.16 6.45 19.95
C ILE A 126 3.81 6.90 21.26
N PHE A 127 2.98 7.35 22.18
CA PHE A 127 3.38 7.67 23.54
C PHE A 127 3.08 6.48 24.46
N ASN A 128 3.98 6.17 25.39
CA ASN A 128 3.69 5.19 26.44
C ASN A 128 2.68 5.75 27.45
N SER A 129 2.26 4.91 28.39
CA SER A 129 1.41 5.27 29.54
C SER A 129 1.89 6.48 30.36
N GLN A 130 3.18 6.84 30.29
CA GLN A 130 3.76 8.02 30.95
C GLN A 130 3.84 9.24 30.03
N GLY A 131 3.27 9.16 28.82
CA GLY A 131 3.31 10.22 27.84
C GLY A 131 4.71 10.50 27.33
N SER A 132 5.62 9.52 27.25
CA SER A 132 6.96 9.66 26.67
C SER A 132 7.09 8.85 25.38
N SER A 133 7.96 9.26 24.46
CA SER A 133 8.33 8.41 23.33
C SER A 133 8.94 7.12 23.87
N ILE A 134 8.53 6.00 23.31
CA ILE A 134 9.02 4.67 23.72
C ILE A 134 10.42 4.40 23.16
N ILE A 135 10.83 5.17 22.14
CA ILE A 135 12.12 5.03 21.47
C ILE A 135 13.03 6.20 21.89
N PRO A 136 14.12 5.93 22.63
CA PRO A 136 15.10 6.95 23.01
C PRO A 136 15.67 7.68 21.79
N GLY A 137 15.71 9.01 21.83
CA GLY A 137 16.29 9.83 20.75
C GLY A 137 15.35 10.09 19.57
N ARG A 138 14.10 9.60 19.63
CA ARG A 138 13.01 9.95 18.70
C ARG A 138 12.00 10.94 19.28
N ASP A 139 12.39 11.66 20.33
CA ASP A 139 11.58 12.66 21.04
C ASP A 139 11.36 13.97 20.26
N ARG A 140 11.65 13.99 18.96
CA ARG A 140 11.46 15.15 18.08
C ARG A 140 9.98 15.32 17.75
N ILE A 141 9.25 15.81 18.73
CA ILE A 141 7.85 16.22 18.62
C ILE A 141 7.85 17.73 18.49
N HIS A 142 7.06 18.26 17.56
CA HIS A 142 6.93 19.70 17.40
C HIS A 142 6.35 20.31 18.68
N GLU A 143 6.81 21.49 19.09
CA GLU A 143 6.38 22.14 20.33
C GLU A 143 4.85 22.27 20.41
N PHE A 144 4.22 22.77 19.33
CA PHE A 144 2.75 22.80 19.19
C PHE A 144 2.09 21.44 19.45
N ILE A 145 2.63 20.35 18.89
CA ILE A 145 2.06 19.01 19.05
C ILE A 145 2.23 18.53 20.49
N ASN A 146 3.36 18.86 21.12
CA ASN A 146 3.63 18.50 22.51
C ASN A 146 2.65 19.17 23.50
N VAL A 147 2.04 20.31 23.15
CA VAL A 147 0.98 20.95 23.96
C VAL A 147 -0.30 20.10 24.02
N PHE A 148 -0.56 19.27 23.01
CA PHE A 148 -1.74 18.38 22.91
C PHE A 148 -1.39 16.90 23.11
N LYS A 149 -0.23 16.60 23.71
CA LYS A 149 0.32 15.26 23.82
C LYS A 149 -0.61 14.27 24.55
N ASP A 150 -1.24 14.73 25.62
CA ASP A 150 -2.26 14.02 26.40
C ASP A 150 -3.47 13.61 25.54
N GLU A 151 -4.03 14.54 24.77
CA GLU A 151 -5.17 14.27 23.88
C GLU A 151 -4.78 13.28 22.77
N ILE A 152 -3.57 13.43 22.22
CA ILE A 152 -3.04 12.52 21.19
C ILE A 152 -2.75 11.13 21.77
N ALA A 153 -2.21 11.05 22.99
CA ALA A 153 -1.95 9.79 23.68
C ALA A 153 -3.25 9.04 23.99
N GLU A 154 -4.27 9.74 24.47
CA GLU A 154 -5.61 9.16 24.66
C GLU A 154 -6.17 8.62 23.35
N PHE A 155 -6.09 9.38 22.26
CA PHE A 155 -6.54 8.93 20.95
C PHE A 155 -5.76 7.69 20.46
N GLN A 156 -4.44 7.64 20.66
CA GLN A 156 -3.61 6.48 20.34
C GLN A 156 -4.04 5.23 21.12
N GLN A 157 -4.27 5.39 22.43
CA GLN A 157 -4.73 4.31 23.30
C GLN A 157 -6.09 3.76 22.83
N LEU A 158 -7.04 4.65 22.51
CA LEU A 158 -8.36 4.26 22.00
C LEU A 158 -8.29 3.56 20.64
N CYS A 159 -7.46 4.04 19.70
CA CYS A 159 -7.21 3.34 18.44
C CYS A 159 -6.72 1.90 18.66
N TYR A 160 -5.84 1.71 19.65
CA TYR A 160 -5.30 0.41 19.99
C TYR A 160 -6.34 -0.48 20.67
N ASP A 161 -6.93 -0.03 21.79
CA ASP A 161 -7.81 -0.83 22.64
C ASP A 161 -9.17 -1.13 22.00
N MET A 162 -9.77 -0.12 21.37
CA MET A 162 -11.14 -0.22 20.87
C MET A 162 -11.22 -0.84 19.49
N VAL A 163 -10.13 -0.76 18.70
CA VAL A 163 -10.13 -1.19 17.29
C VAL A 163 -9.03 -2.20 17.01
N LEU A 164 -7.76 -1.82 17.17
CA LEU A 164 -6.66 -2.64 16.67
C LEU A 164 -6.55 -4.00 17.39
N LYS A 165 -6.69 -4.04 18.72
CA LYS A 165 -6.73 -5.29 19.50
C LYS A 165 -7.83 -6.23 19.02
N LYS A 166 -9.03 -5.69 18.80
CA LYS A 166 -10.19 -6.47 18.34
C LYS A 166 -9.94 -7.04 16.95
N LEU A 167 -9.44 -6.22 16.02
CA LEU A 167 -9.04 -6.69 14.69
C LEU A 167 -7.95 -7.76 14.77
N PHE A 168 -6.96 -7.62 15.64
CA PHE A 168 -5.92 -8.63 15.85
C PHE A 168 -6.43 -9.95 16.41
N ILE A 169 -7.43 -9.93 17.30
CA ILE A 169 -8.11 -11.14 17.76
C ILE A 169 -8.83 -11.80 16.59
N LEU A 170 -9.56 -11.04 15.75
CA LEU A 170 -10.20 -11.59 14.55
C LEU A 170 -9.17 -12.19 13.58
N CYS A 171 -8.04 -11.53 13.36
CA CYS A 171 -6.92 -12.05 12.57
C CYS A 171 -6.37 -13.37 13.14
N ALA A 172 -6.21 -13.47 14.46
CA ALA A 172 -5.75 -14.67 15.15
C ALA A 172 -6.75 -15.83 14.97
N MET A 173 -8.05 -15.54 15.13
CA MET A 173 -9.13 -16.50 14.89
C MET A 173 -9.13 -17.02 13.45
N VAL A 174 -8.95 -16.14 12.46
CA VAL A 174 -8.84 -16.54 11.05
C VAL A 174 -7.68 -17.50 10.87
N LEU A 175 -6.52 -17.22 11.46
CA LEU A 175 -5.34 -18.07 11.35
C LEU A 175 -5.34 -19.29 12.28
N GLU A 176 -6.37 -19.49 13.09
CA GLU A 176 -6.44 -20.59 14.05
C GLU A 176 -5.24 -20.62 15.03
N VAL A 177 -4.71 -19.44 15.38
CA VAL A 177 -3.66 -19.23 16.39
C VAL A 177 -4.26 -18.66 17.68
N PRO A 178 -3.56 -18.66 18.83
CA PRO A 178 -4.08 -18.08 20.06
C PRO A 178 -4.55 -16.62 19.88
N ASP A 179 -5.68 -16.25 20.49
CA ASP A 179 -6.33 -14.94 20.33
C ASP A 179 -5.38 -13.75 20.58
N ASP A 180 -4.41 -13.93 21.48
CA ASP A 180 -3.44 -12.90 21.86
C ASP A 180 -2.16 -12.90 21.00
N TYR A 181 -2.03 -13.81 20.01
CA TYR A 181 -0.83 -13.97 19.19
C TYR A 181 -0.34 -12.66 18.57
N PHE A 182 -1.26 -11.90 17.96
CA PHE A 182 -0.93 -10.61 17.35
C PHE A 182 -0.87 -9.48 18.38
N ILE A 183 -1.64 -9.55 19.48
CA ILE A 183 -1.57 -8.57 20.58
C ILE A 183 -0.16 -8.59 21.19
N GLN A 184 0.37 -9.79 21.47
CA GLN A 184 1.72 -9.98 21.98
C GLN A 184 2.80 -9.45 21.03
N ARG A 185 2.52 -9.26 19.74
CA ARG A 185 3.47 -8.71 18.76
C ARG A 185 3.32 -7.21 18.57
N HIS A 186 2.28 -6.60 19.12
CA HIS A 186 1.96 -5.18 18.95
C HIS A 186 1.72 -4.56 20.32
N ARG A 187 2.69 -4.69 21.23
CA ARG A 187 2.59 -4.23 22.61
C ARG A 187 2.79 -2.72 22.64
N LEU A 188 1.81 -1.98 23.17
CA LEU A 188 1.82 -0.52 23.12
C LEU A 188 2.93 0.09 23.98
N GLU A 189 3.35 -0.55 25.06
CA GLU A 189 4.40 -0.05 25.97
C GLU A 189 5.83 -0.36 25.50
N ASP A 190 5.98 -1.12 24.42
CA ASP A 190 7.27 -1.53 23.89
C ASP A 190 7.66 -0.73 22.64
N ALA A 191 8.96 -0.64 22.39
CA ALA A 191 9.48 0.10 21.25
C ALA A 191 8.91 -0.44 19.93
N SER A 192 8.23 0.41 19.16
CA SER A 192 7.72 0.09 17.83
C SER A 192 7.71 1.32 16.93
N ASP A 193 7.71 1.11 15.61
CA ASP A 193 7.58 2.20 14.63
C ASP A 193 6.10 2.60 14.40
N THR A 194 5.18 2.18 15.27
CA THR A 194 3.77 2.60 15.23
C THR A 194 3.69 4.11 15.40
N HIS A 195 2.84 4.76 14.62
CA HIS A 195 2.70 6.21 14.65
C HIS A 195 1.33 6.66 14.16
N ILE A 196 0.94 7.87 14.57
CA ILE A 196 -0.11 8.65 13.91
C ILE A 196 0.52 9.37 12.73
N ARG A 197 -0.12 9.30 11.57
CA ARG A 197 0.21 10.03 10.36
C ARG A 197 -0.93 11.00 10.05
N MET A 198 -0.67 12.30 10.23
CA MET A 198 -1.56 13.35 9.76
C MET A 198 -1.14 13.76 8.34
N LEU A 199 -2.09 13.92 7.43
CA LEU A 199 -1.81 14.42 6.07
C LEU A 199 -2.74 15.58 5.71
N LYS A 200 -2.19 16.53 4.95
CA LYS A 200 -2.93 17.58 4.26
C LYS A 200 -2.56 17.59 2.78
N TYR A 201 -3.58 17.45 1.96
CA TYR A 201 -3.52 17.55 0.51
C TYR A 201 -3.97 18.96 0.12
N LEU A 202 -3.07 19.76 -0.47
CA LEU A 202 -3.32 21.15 -0.83
C LEU A 202 -4.29 21.29 -2.01
N ALA A 203 -4.92 22.44 -2.20
CA ALA A 203 -5.61 22.69 -3.46
C ALA A 203 -4.57 22.88 -4.58
N ARG A 204 -4.82 22.32 -5.76
CA ARG A 204 -3.98 22.47 -6.95
C ARG A 204 -4.50 23.59 -7.83
N SER A 205 -3.63 24.17 -8.66
CA SER A 205 -4.10 24.96 -9.79
C SER A 205 -4.74 24.04 -10.83
N GLN A 206 -5.66 24.58 -11.64
CA GLN A 206 -6.31 23.84 -12.71
C GLN A 206 -5.28 23.21 -13.67
N GLU A 207 -4.23 23.94 -14.03
CA GLU A 207 -3.14 23.44 -14.89
C GLU A 207 -2.46 22.19 -14.31
N VAL A 208 -2.23 22.15 -12.99
CA VAL A 208 -1.60 20.98 -12.35
C VAL A 208 -2.55 19.79 -12.32
N ASP A 209 -3.85 20.02 -12.06
CA ASP A 209 -4.86 18.96 -12.09
C ASP A 209 -5.09 18.38 -13.50
N GLU A 210 -5.04 19.22 -14.54
CA GLU A 210 -5.17 18.81 -15.94
C GLU A 210 -3.98 17.96 -16.41
N ASN A 211 -2.80 18.19 -15.84
CA ASN A 211 -1.56 17.49 -16.20
C ASN A 211 -1.30 16.19 -15.40
N GLY A 212 -2.13 15.88 -14.38
CA GLY A 212 -1.95 14.64 -13.63
C GLY A 212 -2.93 14.45 -12.48
N GLU A 213 -3.70 13.37 -12.55
CA GLU A 213 -4.72 13.06 -11.53
C GLU A 213 -4.13 12.49 -10.24
N VAL A 214 -2.93 11.90 -10.28
CA VAL A 214 -2.33 11.24 -9.11
C VAL A 214 -1.74 12.26 -8.14
N ARG A 215 -2.15 12.17 -6.88
CA ARG A 215 -1.67 13.00 -5.76
C ARG A 215 -0.76 12.27 -4.79
N PHE A 216 -0.97 10.96 -4.65
CA PHE A 216 -0.07 10.08 -3.94
C PHE A 216 0.04 8.78 -4.74
N VAL A 217 1.25 8.40 -5.13
CA VAL A 217 1.49 7.27 -6.03
C VAL A 217 1.02 5.95 -5.43
N GLY A 218 0.68 5.00 -6.31
CA GLY A 218 0.30 3.65 -5.91
C GLY A 218 1.38 2.99 -5.05
N HIS A 219 1.02 2.56 -3.85
CA HIS A 219 1.92 1.93 -2.89
C HIS A 219 1.16 0.95 -1.99
N THR A 220 1.91 0.12 -1.27
CA THR A 220 1.42 -0.61 -0.11
C THR A 220 1.92 0.04 1.17
N ASP A 221 1.17 -0.13 2.25
CA ASP A 221 1.59 0.34 3.56
C ASP A 221 2.67 -0.56 4.16
N ILE A 222 3.58 0.05 4.91
CA ILE A 222 4.59 -0.68 5.68
C ILE A 222 4.10 -0.77 7.12
N GLY A 223 3.60 -1.94 7.51
CA GLY A 223 3.07 -2.20 8.85
C GLY A 223 2.22 -3.46 8.89
N SER A 224 1.37 -3.59 9.90
CA SER A 224 0.43 -4.70 10.02
C SER A 224 -0.97 -4.33 9.58
N ILE A 225 -1.59 -3.37 10.26
CA ILE A 225 -2.90 -2.83 9.92
C ILE A 225 -2.84 -1.30 10.02
N THR A 226 -3.36 -0.63 9.01
CA THR A 226 -3.59 0.82 9.00
C THR A 226 -5.04 1.09 9.38
N LEU A 227 -5.28 2.05 10.28
CA LEU A 227 -6.60 2.62 10.56
C LEU A 227 -6.66 4.04 9.99
N LEU A 228 -7.41 4.26 8.93
CA LEU A 228 -7.54 5.55 8.26
C LEU A 228 -8.88 6.20 8.60
N PHE A 229 -8.81 7.36 9.24
CA PHE A 229 -9.95 8.22 9.55
C PHE A 229 -10.15 9.22 8.40
N PRO A 230 -11.26 9.13 7.64
CA PRO A 230 -11.50 10.01 6.51
C PRO A 230 -12.14 11.35 6.95
N ALA A 231 -11.72 12.45 6.32
CA ALA A 231 -12.29 13.79 6.54
C ALA A 231 -13.37 14.18 5.51
N SER A 232 -14.07 13.20 4.92
CA SER A 232 -15.13 13.37 3.90
C SER A 232 -14.71 13.67 2.45
N ILE A 233 -13.51 14.19 2.18
CA ILE A 233 -13.05 14.42 0.79
C ILE A 233 -12.58 13.11 0.12
N SER A 234 -13.23 12.76 -0.99
CA SER A 234 -12.90 11.60 -1.82
C SER A 234 -11.55 11.77 -2.53
N GLY A 235 -10.86 10.66 -2.79
CA GLY A 235 -9.55 10.68 -3.43
C GLY A 235 -8.77 9.38 -3.27
N LEU A 236 -9.06 8.59 -2.23
CA LEU A 236 -8.43 7.28 -2.07
C LEU A 236 -8.98 6.30 -3.12
N GLN A 237 -8.08 5.62 -3.82
CA GLN A 237 -8.40 4.50 -4.70
C GLN A 237 -7.58 3.27 -4.32
N ILE A 238 -8.20 2.10 -4.44
CA ILE A 238 -7.55 0.81 -4.26
C ILE A 238 -7.53 0.07 -5.59
N GLN A 239 -6.44 -0.64 -5.85
CA GLN A 239 -6.32 -1.49 -7.01
C GLN A 239 -6.84 -2.89 -6.66
N SER A 240 -7.84 -3.34 -7.38
CA SER A 240 -8.37 -4.70 -7.23
C SER A 240 -7.29 -5.74 -7.55
N PRO A 241 -7.03 -6.71 -6.66
CA PRO A 241 -6.03 -7.75 -6.94
C PRO A 241 -6.49 -8.76 -8.00
N VAL A 242 -7.77 -8.72 -8.42
CA VAL A 242 -8.36 -9.67 -9.38
C VAL A 242 -8.24 -9.15 -10.82
N ASP A 243 -8.74 -7.95 -11.09
CA ASP A 243 -8.83 -7.36 -12.43
C ASP A 243 -7.89 -6.15 -12.62
N GLN A 244 -7.16 -5.74 -11.58
CA GLN A 244 -6.23 -4.59 -11.58
C GLN A 244 -6.90 -3.23 -11.82
N GLU A 245 -8.22 -3.16 -11.74
CA GLU A 245 -8.99 -1.93 -11.87
C GLU A 245 -8.94 -1.09 -10.59
N TRP A 246 -8.96 0.24 -10.76
CA TRP A 246 -8.95 1.18 -9.64
C TRP A 246 -10.38 1.50 -9.20
N LYS A 247 -10.69 1.21 -7.93
CA LYS A 247 -11.97 1.54 -7.31
C LYS A 247 -11.82 2.61 -6.25
N TRP A 248 -12.80 3.50 -6.14
CA TRP A 248 -12.81 4.58 -5.14
C TRP A 248 -13.18 4.03 -3.77
N VAL A 249 -12.54 4.53 -2.71
CA VAL A 249 -12.97 4.24 -1.34
C VAL A 249 -13.88 5.36 -0.87
N LYS A 250 -15.12 5.00 -0.53
CA LYS A 250 -16.12 5.95 -0.02
C LYS A 250 -15.71 6.45 1.36
N PRO A 251 -15.56 7.78 1.56
CA PRO A 251 -15.49 8.36 2.90
C PRO A 251 -16.84 8.15 3.60
N ASP A 252 -16.94 7.21 4.54
CA ASP A 252 -18.17 6.98 5.32
C ASP A 252 -17.99 7.61 6.72
N PRO A 253 -18.70 8.70 7.05
CA PRO A 253 -18.60 9.34 8.37
C PRO A 253 -18.89 8.37 9.51
N GLY A 254 -18.08 8.45 10.58
CA GLY A 254 -18.18 7.52 11.71
C GLY A 254 -17.60 6.13 11.45
N SER A 255 -17.08 5.88 10.24
CA SER A 255 -16.33 4.66 9.93
C SER A 255 -14.82 4.89 9.95
N ILE A 256 -14.08 3.79 10.04
CA ILE A 256 -12.63 3.74 9.94
C ILE A 256 -12.31 2.83 8.75
N THR A 257 -11.65 3.38 7.72
CA THR A 257 -11.15 2.55 6.61
C THR A 257 -9.90 1.84 7.08
N CYS A 258 -9.88 0.51 6.99
CA CYS A 258 -8.76 -0.31 7.45
C CYS A 258 -8.17 -1.10 6.29
N ASN A 259 -6.86 -1.36 6.34
CA ASN A 259 -6.20 -2.28 5.42
C ASN A 259 -5.09 -3.07 6.09
N SER A 260 -4.86 -4.28 5.58
CA SER A 260 -3.64 -5.04 5.87
C SER A 260 -2.45 -4.45 5.12
N ALA A 261 -1.28 -4.57 5.72
CA ALA A 261 -0.04 -3.96 5.25
C ALA A 261 1.08 -5.01 5.13
N ASP A 262 2.24 -4.59 4.59
CA ASP A 262 3.32 -5.48 4.18
C ASP A 262 3.75 -6.45 5.30
N ILE A 263 3.93 -5.99 6.53
CA ILE A 263 4.43 -6.83 7.63
C ILE A 263 3.41 -7.90 8.03
N LEU A 264 2.10 -7.59 8.07
CA LEU A 264 1.10 -8.62 8.33
C LEU A 264 1.00 -9.62 7.17
N SER A 265 1.22 -9.16 5.93
CA SER A 265 1.40 -10.07 4.80
C SER A 265 2.61 -10.98 5.00
N LEU A 266 3.74 -10.49 5.50
CA LEU A 266 4.93 -11.32 5.75
C LEU A 266 4.69 -12.33 6.89
N LEU A 267 4.08 -11.87 7.99
CA LEU A 267 3.69 -12.70 9.14
C LEU A 267 2.68 -13.80 8.78
N THR A 268 2.02 -13.69 7.63
CA THR A 268 1.05 -14.67 7.14
C THR A 268 1.47 -15.31 5.82
N LYS A 269 2.73 -15.11 5.41
CA LYS A 269 3.32 -15.61 4.16
C LYS A 269 2.43 -15.34 2.93
N GLY A 270 1.87 -14.13 2.88
CA GLY A 270 1.05 -13.64 1.79
C GLY A 270 -0.42 -14.05 1.85
N TYR A 271 -0.87 -14.74 2.91
CA TYR A 271 -2.29 -15.06 3.08
C TYR A 271 -3.11 -13.77 3.26
N PHE A 272 -2.65 -12.86 4.13
CA PHE A 272 -3.25 -11.53 4.23
C PHE A 272 -2.62 -10.60 3.18
N LYS A 273 -3.43 -10.08 2.27
CA LYS A 273 -2.94 -9.31 1.13
C LYS A 273 -2.62 -7.86 1.53
N SER A 274 -1.43 -7.40 1.17
CA SER A 274 -1.07 -5.98 1.19
C SER A 274 -1.42 -5.39 -0.17
N VAL A 275 -2.48 -4.57 -0.24
CA VAL A 275 -3.07 -4.13 -1.52
C VAL A 275 -2.60 -2.73 -1.90
N ILE A 276 -2.29 -2.57 -3.19
CA ILE A 276 -1.83 -1.29 -3.75
C ILE A 276 -2.98 -0.29 -3.70
N HIS A 277 -2.69 0.88 -3.16
CA HIS A 277 -3.63 2.00 -3.09
C HIS A 277 -2.91 3.31 -3.43
N ARG A 278 -3.68 4.27 -3.93
CA ARG A 278 -3.19 5.58 -4.36
C ARG A 278 -4.16 6.67 -3.91
N VAL A 279 -3.72 7.92 -3.98
CA VAL A 279 -4.62 9.07 -3.88
C VAL A 279 -4.64 9.82 -5.20
N VAL A 280 -5.83 10.08 -5.71
CA VAL A 280 -6.07 10.90 -6.90
C VAL A 280 -6.72 12.23 -6.54
N ARG A 281 -6.83 13.13 -7.51
CA ARG A 281 -7.53 14.40 -7.37
C ARG A 281 -8.99 14.14 -6.94
N PRO A 282 -9.55 14.98 -6.05
CA PRO A 282 -10.95 14.84 -5.67
C PRO A 282 -11.91 14.99 -6.86
N PRO A 283 -13.16 14.54 -6.73
CA PRO A 283 -14.22 14.82 -7.68
C PRO A 283 -14.45 16.33 -7.86
N ALA A 284 -15.11 16.72 -8.96
CA ALA A 284 -15.22 18.12 -9.38
C ALA A 284 -15.91 19.03 -8.35
N ASP A 285 -16.86 18.50 -7.58
CA ASP A 285 -17.58 19.21 -6.51
C ASP A 285 -16.74 19.41 -5.24
N GLN A 286 -15.64 18.67 -5.09
CA GLN A 286 -14.71 18.73 -3.96
C GLN A 286 -13.32 19.27 -4.32
N ILE A 287 -13.03 19.53 -5.59
CA ILE A 287 -11.66 19.78 -6.11
C ILE A 287 -10.95 20.98 -5.47
N LYS A 288 -11.69 21.99 -4.99
CA LYS A 288 -11.14 23.20 -4.35
C LYS A 288 -10.97 23.05 -2.83
N LEU A 289 -11.41 21.96 -2.24
CA LEU A 289 -11.40 21.75 -0.80
C LEU A 289 -10.11 21.04 -0.38
N PRO A 290 -9.44 21.48 0.71
CA PRO A 290 -8.30 20.78 1.23
C PRO A 290 -8.74 19.42 1.78
N ARG A 291 -7.98 18.37 1.47
CA ARG A 291 -8.24 17.03 2.00
C ARG A 291 -7.32 16.75 3.17
N PHE A 292 -7.91 16.44 4.32
CA PHE A 292 -7.19 15.98 5.50
C PHE A 292 -7.43 14.49 5.72
N THR A 293 -6.44 13.80 6.27
CA THR A 293 -6.59 12.41 6.71
C THR A 293 -5.71 12.15 7.91
N ILE A 294 -6.19 11.31 8.83
CA ILE A 294 -5.43 10.84 9.98
C ILE A 294 -5.35 9.33 9.89
N GLY A 295 -4.14 8.79 9.91
CA GLY A 295 -3.88 7.35 9.91
C GLY A 295 -3.22 6.91 11.21
N TYR A 296 -3.71 5.85 11.84
CA TYR A 296 -2.95 5.09 12.84
C TYR A 296 -2.27 3.92 12.12
N ILE A 297 -0.95 3.94 12.02
CA ILE A 297 -0.18 2.92 11.30
C ILE A 297 0.36 1.90 12.32
N GLY A 298 -0.36 0.80 12.51
CA GLY A 298 0.00 -0.26 13.46
C GLY A 298 1.18 -1.08 12.96
N ARG A 299 2.25 -1.19 13.75
CA ARG A 299 3.43 -2.01 13.45
C ARG A 299 3.78 -2.93 14.62
N PRO A 300 4.42 -4.08 14.36
CA PRO A 300 4.92 -4.89 15.45
C PRO A 300 6.00 -4.16 16.26
N THR A 301 6.22 -4.63 17.48
CA THR A 301 7.34 -4.17 18.30
C THR A 301 8.67 -4.55 17.66
N HIS A 302 9.69 -3.76 17.93
CA HIS A 302 11.01 -3.81 17.29
C HIS A 302 11.67 -5.18 17.35
N ASP A 303 11.48 -5.89 18.46
CA ASP A 303 12.01 -7.22 18.76
C ASP A 303 11.27 -8.37 18.05
N VAL A 304 10.08 -8.12 17.49
CA VAL A 304 9.27 -9.19 16.89
C VAL A 304 9.99 -9.76 15.66
N PRO A 305 10.21 -11.08 15.59
CA PRO A 305 10.75 -11.72 14.40
C PRO A 305 9.72 -11.70 13.27
N ILE A 306 10.16 -11.34 12.07
CA ILE A 306 9.33 -11.42 10.86
C ILE A 306 9.42 -12.84 10.33
N VAL A 307 8.56 -13.71 10.85
CA VAL A 307 8.40 -15.10 10.42
C VAL A 307 6.91 -15.42 10.25
N PRO A 308 6.56 -16.38 9.39
CA PRO A 308 5.18 -16.85 9.27
C PRO A 308 4.61 -17.31 10.61
N ALA A 309 3.34 -17.01 10.86
CA ALA A 309 2.64 -17.49 12.03
C ALA A 309 2.54 -19.02 12.03
N PRO A 310 2.69 -19.69 13.19
CA PRO A 310 2.52 -21.14 13.31
C PRO A 310 1.02 -21.47 13.27
N SER A 311 0.43 -21.31 12.09
CA SER A 311 -1.01 -21.33 11.86
C SER A 311 -1.44 -22.69 11.31
N PRO A 312 -2.37 -23.40 11.99
CA PRO A 312 -3.00 -24.60 11.45
C PRO A 312 -3.71 -24.36 10.11
N LEU A 313 -4.33 -23.19 9.93
CA LEU A 313 -4.90 -22.79 8.64
C LEU A 313 -3.80 -22.71 7.56
N LEU A 314 -2.72 -21.97 7.81
CA LEU A 314 -1.66 -21.81 6.80
C LEU A 314 -1.00 -23.15 6.44
N LEU A 315 -0.86 -24.06 7.41
CA LEU A 315 -0.34 -25.41 7.17
C LEU A 315 -1.31 -26.21 6.30
N ARG A 316 -2.61 -26.19 6.63
CA ARG A 316 -3.65 -26.90 5.88
C ARG A 316 -3.80 -26.39 4.45
N GLU A 317 -3.60 -25.09 4.22
CA GLU A 317 -3.60 -24.47 2.88
C GLU A 317 -2.26 -24.68 2.12
N GLY A 318 -1.28 -25.37 2.72
CA GLY A 318 0.04 -25.63 2.12
C GLY A 318 0.92 -24.38 1.97
N ILE A 319 0.59 -23.29 2.67
CA ILE A 319 1.32 -22.02 2.62
C ILE A 319 2.60 -22.12 3.44
N ILE A 320 2.53 -22.78 4.61
CA ILE A 320 3.70 -23.08 5.46
C ILE A 320 3.93 -24.59 5.52
N SER A 321 5.19 -24.97 5.75
CA SER A 321 5.62 -26.34 6.00
C SER A 321 5.47 -26.74 7.48
N GLU A 322 5.52 -28.05 7.76
CA GLU A 322 5.61 -28.54 9.15
C GLU A 322 6.87 -28.04 9.87
N ALA A 323 7.97 -27.80 9.14
CA ALA A 323 9.18 -27.23 9.72
C ALA A 323 8.93 -25.79 10.21
N GLU A 324 8.32 -24.95 9.38
CA GLU A 324 7.96 -23.56 9.72
C GLU A 324 6.93 -23.52 10.86
N MET A 325 5.93 -24.42 10.84
CA MET A 325 4.97 -24.59 11.95
C MET A 325 5.67 -24.84 13.29
N ASN A 326 6.79 -25.59 13.27
CA ASN A 326 7.61 -25.91 14.44
C ASN A 326 8.75 -24.90 14.68
N GLY A 327 8.70 -23.72 14.05
CA GLY A 327 9.66 -22.64 14.28
C GLY A 327 11.02 -22.85 13.62
N LYS A 328 11.14 -23.73 12.63
CA LYS A 328 12.36 -23.96 11.85
C LYS A 328 12.26 -23.24 10.51
N PHE A 329 13.15 -22.29 10.29
CA PHE A 329 13.19 -21.47 9.08
C PHE A 329 14.52 -21.67 8.34
N GLU A 330 14.46 -21.80 7.01
CA GLU A 330 15.67 -22.01 6.17
C GLU A 330 16.55 -20.76 6.06
N SER A 331 15.99 -19.60 6.36
CA SER A 331 16.62 -18.31 6.19
C SER A 331 16.82 -17.61 7.52
N GLU A 332 17.77 -16.67 7.54
CA GLU A 332 18.06 -15.88 8.73
C GLU A 332 16.81 -15.06 9.14
N VAL A 333 16.44 -15.16 10.41
CA VAL A 333 15.29 -14.46 10.96
C VAL A 333 15.70 -13.02 11.24
N VAL A 334 14.98 -12.07 10.64
CA VAL A 334 15.15 -10.64 10.91
C VAL A 334 14.06 -10.13 11.85
N THR A 335 14.43 -9.19 12.70
CA THR A 335 13.50 -8.47 13.57
C THR A 335 12.76 -7.38 12.79
N CYS A 336 11.62 -6.93 13.33
CA CYS A 336 10.85 -5.82 12.76
C CYS A 336 11.71 -4.55 12.68
N GLN A 337 12.57 -4.29 13.67
CA GLN A 337 13.49 -3.15 13.66
C GLN A 337 14.48 -3.21 12.50
N GLU A 338 15.09 -4.36 12.25
CA GLU A 338 16.04 -4.55 11.15
C GLU A 338 15.37 -4.38 9.79
N TYR A 339 14.17 -4.94 9.64
CA TYR A 339 13.35 -4.78 8.44
C TYR A 339 13.00 -3.30 8.19
N MET A 340 12.52 -2.60 9.20
CA MET A 340 12.17 -1.18 9.10
C MET A 340 13.39 -0.31 8.76
N ASN A 341 14.53 -0.56 9.41
CA ASN A 341 15.80 0.13 9.10
C ASN A 341 16.24 -0.11 7.64
N GLY A 342 16.04 -1.32 7.11
CA GLY A 342 16.28 -1.63 5.70
C GLY A 342 15.34 -0.86 4.75
N ARG A 343 14.05 -0.79 5.08
CA ARG A 343 13.04 -0.08 4.28
C ARG A 343 13.24 1.44 4.27
N VAL A 344 13.49 2.05 5.43
CA VAL A 344 13.72 3.50 5.54
C VAL A 344 14.97 3.90 4.74
N LYS A 345 16.08 3.16 4.85
CA LYS A 345 17.28 3.46 4.06
C LYS A 345 17.01 3.44 2.55
N HIS A 346 16.22 2.48 2.07
CA HIS A 346 15.86 2.42 0.65
C HIS A 346 14.95 3.58 0.22
N SER A 347 13.89 3.87 0.98
CA SER A 347 12.92 4.92 0.65
C SER A 347 13.52 6.33 0.62
N TYR A 348 14.53 6.62 1.45
CA TYR A 348 15.12 7.95 1.55
C TYR A 348 16.48 8.09 0.86
N HIS A 349 17.25 7.01 0.70
CA HIS A 349 18.58 7.07 0.08
C HIS A 349 18.67 6.36 -1.29
N LYS A 350 17.56 5.79 -1.80
CA LYS A 350 17.50 5.07 -3.09
C LYS A 350 18.60 4.00 -3.24
N ASP A 351 18.98 3.35 -2.15
CA ASP A 351 19.96 2.28 -2.18
C ASP A 351 19.27 0.96 -2.58
N GLU A 352 19.44 0.55 -3.83
CA GLU A 352 18.79 -0.63 -4.43
C GLU A 352 19.30 -1.96 -3.85
N THR A 353 20.45 -1.98 -3.18
CA THR A 353 21.21 -3.21 -2.95
C THR A 353 20.69 -4.14 -1.85
N LYS A 354 19.91 -3.64 -0.87
CA LYS A 354 19.41 -4.44 0.28
C LYS A 354 17.97 -4.92 0.16
N LYS A 355 17.10 -4.17 -0.55
CA LYS A 355 15.68 -4.50 -0.73
C LYS A 355 15.51 -5.78 -1.56
N GLU A 356 16.22 -5.86 -2.69
CA GLU A 356 16.09 -6.96 -3.63
C GLU A 356 16.53 -8.27 -2.97
N ARG A 357 17.65 -8.29 -2.24
CA ARG A 357 18.14 -9.50 -1.56
C ARG A 357 17.21 -10.05 -0.48
N LEU A 358 16.48 -9.20 0.26
CA LEU A 358 15.56 -9.67 1.31
C LEU A 358 14.19 -10.10 0.73
N LEU A 359 13.65 -9.33 -0.22
CA LEU A 359 12.39 -9.70 -0.88
C LEU A 359 12.57 -10.93 -1.78
N GLU A 360 13.67 -11.04 -2.51
CA GLU A 360 13.97 -12.20 -3.37
C GLU A 360 14.25 -13.47 -2.57
N ARG A 361 14.87 -13.35 -1.39
CA ARG A 361 15.27 -14.52 -0.59
C ARG A 361 14.15 -15.08 0.28
N HIS A 362 13.23 -14.25 0.77
CA HIS A 362 12.17 -14.69 1.67
C HIS A 362 10.78 -14.77 1.00
N PHE A 363 10.52 -13.98 -0.06
CA PHE A 363 9.18 -13.85 -0.66
C PHE A 363 9.22 -13.63 -2.19
N PRO A 364 9.73 -14.60 -2.97
CA PRO A 364 9.99 -14.45 -4.41
C PRO A 364 8.75 -14.11 -5.26
N ASP A 365 7.55 -14.48 -4.78
CA ASP A 365 6.26 -14.23 -5.44
C ASP A 365 5.73 -12.80 -5.26
N GLN A 366 6.28 -12.01 -4.32
CA GLN A 366 5.88 -10.61 -4.14
C GLN A 366 6.53 -9.64 -5.13
N ARG A 367 7.35 -10.14 -6.08
CA ARG A 367 7.90 -9.34 -7.18
C ARG A 367 6.82 -8.67 -8.05
N HIS A 368 5.63 -9.25 -8.13
CA HIS A 368 4.56 -8.77 -9.00
C HIS A 368 3.80 -7.57 -8.41
N TYR A 369 3.83 -7.37 -7.09
CA TYR A 369 3.10 -6.28 -6.42
C TYR A 369 3.94 -5.01 -6.24
N CYS A 370 5.27 -5.10 -6.33
CA CYS A 370 6.16 -3.95 -6.09
C CYS A 370 6.60 -3.23 -7.39
N LYS A 371 6.25 -3.77 -8.58
CA LYS A 371 6.42 -3.08 -9.86
C LYS A 371 5.12 -2.37 -10.22
N GLY A 372 4.93 -1.18 -9.64
CA GLY A 372 3.96 -0.23 -10.16
C GLY A 372 4.16 -0.10 -11.67
N SER A 373 3.07 -0.36 -12.39
CA SER A 373 2.96 -0.34 -13.84
C SER A 373 3.62 0.90 -14.46
N CYS A 374 4.72 0.69 -15.17
CA CYS A 374 5.01 1.46 -16.37
C CYS A 374 4.84 0.50 -17.56
N THR A 375 3.59 0.07 -17.78
CA THR A 375 3.23 -0.67 -18.98
C THR A 375 3.07 0.33 -20.11
N LYS A 376 4.13 0.49 -20.92
CA LYS A 376 3.97 0.97 -22.28
C LYS A 376 3.11 -0.07 -23.01
N SER A 377 1.97 0.41 -23.50
CA SER A 377 1.10 -0.28 -24.42
C SER A 377 1.84 -0.61 -25.73
N GLN A 378 2.48 -1.79 -25.81
CA GLN A 378 2.66 -2.54 -27.06
C GLN A 378 2.65 -4.03 -26.71
N GLY A 379 1.65 -4.75 -27.22
CA GLY A 379 1.33 -6.12 -26.83
C GLY A 379 2.47 -7.11 -27.05
N LEU A 380 3.14 -7.49 -25.97
CA LEU A 380 4.10 -8.59 -25.91
C LEU A 380 3.73 -9.45 -24.70
N VAL A 381 3.21 -10.65 -24.97
CA VAL A 381 2.96 -11.68 -23.95
C VAL A 381 4.19 -12.60 -23.95
N LEU A 382 4.85 -12.71 -22.80
CA LEU A 382 5.90 -13.71 -22.57
C LEU A 382 5.26 -14.87 -21.80
N GLU A 383 5.09 -16.02 -22.46
CA GLU A 383 4.78 -17.28 -21.78
C GLU A 383 6.09 -18.04 -21.52
N CYS A 384 6.31 -18.43 -20.27
CA CYS A 384 7.36 -19.39 -19.92
C CYS A 384 6.74 -20.78 -19.85
N ASP A 385 7.16 -21.67 -20.75
CA ASP A 385 6.80 -23.09 -20.71
C ASP A 385 7.60 -23.79 -19.58
N PRO A 386 6.94 -24.45 -18.59
CA PRO A 386 7.63 -25.11 -17.47
C PRO A 386 8.47 -26.32 -17.86
N ASP A 387 8.31 -26.90 -19.07
CA ASP A 387 8.92 -28.18 -19.44
C ASP A 387 10.26 -28.05 -20.20
N ILE A 388 10.81 -26.84 -20.36
CA ILE A 388 12.12 -26.63 -20.99
C ILE A 388 13.16 -26.26 -19.94
N GLY A 389 13.98 -27.26 -19.57
CA GLY A 389 15.11 -27.12 -18.66
C GLY A 389 16.04 -25.96 -19.00
N SER A 390 16.70 -25.44 -17.96
CA SER A 390 17.53 -24.24 -17.90
C SER A 390 18.56 -24.08 -19.04
N SER A 391 18.14 -23.65 -20.24
CA SER A 391 18.96 -22.98 -21.26
C SER A 391 18.11 -22.56 -22.48
N GLY A 392 17.29 -21.51 -22.32
CA GLY A 392 16.68 -20.79 -23.46
C GLY A 392 15.31 -20.19 -23.14
N CYS A 393 15.16 -18.87 -23.27
CA CYS A 393 13.86 -18.22 -23.30
C CYS A 393 13.40 -18.11 -24.77
N ILE A 394 12.16 -18.51 -25.06
CA ILE A 394 11.51 -18.25 -26.35
C ILE A 394 10.77 -16.92 -26.22
N ILE A 395 11.08 -15.95 -27.09
CA ILE A 395 10.36 -14.68 -27.18
C ILE A 395 9.40 -14.79 -28.37
N THR A 396 8.09 -14.84 -28.11
CA THR A 396 7.06 -14.78 -29.15
C THR A 396 6.53 -13.36 -29.24
N ILE A 397 6.69 -12.72 -30.40
CA ILE A 397 6.18 -11.36 -30.66
C ILE A 397 4.88 -11.47 -31.46
N PHE A 398 3.78 -10.95 -30.92
CA PHE A 398 2.54 -10.77 -31.67
C PHE A 398 2.49 -9.34 -32.21
N SER A 399 2.51 -9.16 -33.53
CA SER A 399 2.15 -7.88 -34.14
C SER A 399 0.74 -7.97 -34.73
N SER A 400 -0.15 -7.10 -34.26
CA SER A 400 -1.44 -6.84 -34.92
C SER A 400 -1.25 -5.71 -35.93
N LEU A 401 -1.35 -6.02 -37.23
CA LEU A 401 -1.50 -4.99 -38.26
C LEU A 401 -2.98 -4.84 -38.60
N PRO A 402 -3.52 -3.63 -38.75
CA PRO A 402 -4.88 -3.44 -39.23
C PRO A 402 -4.99 -3.94 -40.67
N LEU A 403 -6.04 -4.72 -40.96
CA LEU A 403 -6.42 -5.08 -42.32
C LEU A 403 -6.84 -3.80 -43.07
N ILE A 404 -6.04 -3.36 -44.03
CA ILE A 404 -6.48 -2.40 -45.05
C ILE A 404 -7.41 -3.17 -45.99
N GLU A 405 -8.70 -2.83 -45.96
CA GLU A 405 -9.68 -3.32 -46.93
C GLU A 405 -9.42 -2.67 -48.30
N SER A 406 -9.49 -3.50 -49.35
CA SER A 406 -9.45 -3.19 -50.78
C SER A 406 -8.08 -3.00 -51.46
N LEU A 407 -7.59 -4.06 -52.10
CA LEU A 407 -6.77 -3.98 -53.32
C LEU A 407 -7.17 -5.11 -54.29
N PRO A 408 -7.33 -4.85 -55.61
CA PRO A 408 -7.73 -5.87 -56.58
C PRO A 408 -6.60 -6.86 -56.88
N SER A 409 -6.99 -8.05 -57.34
CA SER A 409 -6.11 -9.11 -57.81
C SER A 409 -5.07 -8.62 -58.83
N THR A 410 -3.82 -9.06 -58.64
CA THR A 410 -2.62 -8.88 -59.49
C THR A 410 -1.85 -7.57 -59.33
N THR A 411 -1.03 -7.47 -58.28
CA THR A 411 0.26 -6.75 -58.35
C THR A 411 1.22 -7.27 -57.28
N SER A 412 2.40 -7.71 -57.71
CA SER A 412 3.56 -7.96 -56.85
C SER A 412 4.07 -6.63 -56.30
N ALA A 413 3.77 -6.32 -55.05
CA ALA A 413 4.32 -5.15 -54.35
C ALA A 413 5.49 -5.59 -53.47
N LEU A 414 6.70 -5.17 -53.85
CA LEU A 414 7.87 -5.12 -52.97
C LEU A 414 7.54 -4.21 -51.79
N ILE A 415 7.43 -4.78 -50.58
CA ILE A 415 7.47 -3.98 -49.35
C ILE A 415 8.93 -3.61 -49.13
N GLN A 416 9.24 -2.34 -49.42
CA GLN A 416 10.51 -1.71 -49.14
C GLN A 416 10.64 -1.57 -47.62
N THR A 417 11.51 -2.37 -47.00
CA THR A 417 11.80 -2.27 -45.57
C THR A 417 12.60 -1.00 -45.30
N SER A 418 12.20 -0.24 -44.28
CA SER A 418 12.99 0.83 -43.67
C SER A 418 14.40 0.32 -43.27
N PRO A 419 15.42 1.19 -43.16
CA PRO A 419 16.80 0.75 -43.06
C PRO A 419 17.05 -0.13 -41.82
N PRO A 420 17.98 -1.09 -41.88
CA PRO A 420 18.20 -2.07 -40.84
C PRO A 420 18.68 -1.36 -39.56
N ILE A 421 17.94 -1.55 -38.46
CA ILE A 421 18.48 -1.32 -37.12
C ILE A 421 19.50 -2.44 -36.90
N ASN A 422 20.77 -2.05 -36.82
CA ASN A 422 21.90 -2.94 -36.66
C ASN A 422 21.90 -3.52 -35.23
N PHE A 423 21.22 -4.65 -35.03
CA PHE A 423 21.49 -5.52 -33.88
C PHE A 423 22.50 -6.57 -34.33
N ASN A 424 23.76 -6.36 -33.94
CA ASN A 424 24.80 -7.36 -34.08
C ASN A 424 24.34 -8.70 -33.46
N ASN A 425 24.43 -9.78 -34.25
CA ASN A 425 24.39 -11.21 -33.85
C ASN A 425 23.05 -11.97 -33.80
N TYR A 426 22.16 -11.84 -34.78
CA TYR A 426 21.08 -12.83 -34.99
C TYR A 426 21.00 -13.31 -36.45
N TYR A 427 20.91 -14.63 -36.64
CA TYR A 427 20.67 -15.27 -37.94
C TYR A 427 19.20 -15.71 -38.03
N LEU A 428 18.57 -15.54 -39.21
CA LEU A 428 17.24 -16.04 -39.52
C LEU A 428 17.32 -17.52 -40.00
N LEU A 429 16.51 -18.41 -39.42
CA LEU A 429 16.33 -19.78 -39.92
C LEU A 429 14.84 -20.08 -40.19
N ASN A 430 14.61 -20.67 -41.37
CA ASN A 430 13.38 -21.12 -42.07
C ASN A 430 11.99 -21.13 -41.38
N ASN A 431 10.99 -20.78 -42.20
CA ASN A 431 9.55 -20.77 -41.92
C ASN A 431 8.94 -22.17 -41.73
N VAL A 432 8.12 -22.36 -40.69
CA VAL A 432 7.22 -23.53 -40.54
C VAL A 432 5.77 -23.06 -40.39
N LEU A 433 4.86 -23.66 -41.14
CA LEU A 433 3.41 -23.35 -41.15
C LEU A 433 2.66 -24.43 -40.35
N TYR A 434 1.87 -24.03 -39.34
CA TYR A 434 0.89 -24.90 -38.70
C TYR A 434 -0.53 -24.42 -38.95
N ARG A 435 -1.45 -25.37 -39.15
CA ARG A 435 -2.86 -25.14 -39.49
C ARG A 435 -3.73 -25.65 -38.33
N PHE A 436 -4.24 -24.75 -37.49
CA PHE A 436 -5.27 -25.08 -36.51
C PHE A 436 -6.65 -24.70 -37.03
N ASN A 437 -7.59 -25.64 -36.93
CA ASN A 437 -8.94 -25.54 -37.44
C ASN A 437 -9.90 -25.56 -36.26
N GLN A 438 -10.50 -24.42 -35.90
CA GLN A 438 -11.94 -24.28 -35.58
C GLN A 438 -12.31 -22.80 -35.29
N LYS A 439 -13.11 -22.26 -36.23
CA LYS A 439 -14.11 -21.17 -36.16
C LYS A 439 -13.76 -19.80 -35.52
N PHE A 440 -13.63 -18.81 -36.42
CA PHE A 440 -13.79 -17.34 -36.31
C PHE A 440 -12.66 -16.48 -35.71
N THR A 441 -11.54 -16.35 -36.44
CA THR A 441 -10.98 -15.10 -37.03
C THR A 441 -9.69 -15.47 -37.77
N LYS A 442 -9.46 -14.97 -38.99
CA LYS A 442 -8.21 -15.26 -39.74
C LYS A 442 -7.09 -14.37 -39.18
N TRP A 443 -6.13 -14.97 -38.48
CA TRP A 443 -4.87 -14.31 -38.11
C TRP A 443 -3.74 -14.92 -38.94
N LEU A 444 -2.93 -14.07 -39.60
CA LEU A 444 -1.65 -14.50 -40.14
C LEU A 444 -0.64 -14.44 -38.99
N VAL A 445 -0.16 -15.59 -38.51
CA VAL A 445 0.85 -15.64 -37.45
C VAL A 445 2.22 -15.76 -38.09
N PHE A 446 3.06 -14.74 -37.93
CA PHE A 446 4.49 -14.83 -38.22
C PHE A 446 5.20 -15.23 -36.94
N VAL A 447 5.78 -16.44 -36.90
CA VAL A 447 6.64 -16.87 -35.80
C VAL A 447 8.08 -16.62 -36.22
N THR A 448 8.77 -15.69 -35.55
CA THR A 448 10.22 -15.52 -35.69
C THR A 448 10.88 -16.04 -34.43
N VAL A 449 11.66 -17.12 -34.56
CA VAL A 449 12.38 -17.73 -33.44
C VAL A 449 13.77 -17.10 -33.34
N PHE A 450 14.09 -16.52 -32.18
CA PHE A 450 15.44 -16.06 -31.86
C PHE A 450 16.05 -16.98 -30.81
N THR A 451 17.24 -17.52 -31.09
CA THR A 451 18.06 -18.21 -30.08
C THR A 451 19.17 -17.29 -29.60
N ALA A 452 19.16 -16.90 -28.33
CA ALA A 452 20.27 -16.20 -27.69
C ALA A 452 21.31 -17.22 -27.19
N ARG A 453 22.57 -17.12 -27.64
CA ARG A 453 23.70 -17.89 -27.11
C ARG A 453 24.43 -17.08 -26.03
N ASN A 454 24.51 -17.67 -24.83
CA ASN A 454 25.48 -17.46 -23.73
C ASN A 454 26.20 -16.09 -23.63
N PHE A 455 25.90 -15.35 -22.57
CA PHE A 455 26.85 -14.42 -21.96
C PHE A 455 27.34 -15.00 -20.63
N LYS A 456 28.66 -15.12 -20.50
CA LYS A 456 29.37 -15.44 -19.26
C LYS A 456 29.40 -14.24 -18.32
#